data_AF-A0A270PDG5-F1
#
_entry.id   AF-A0A270PDG5-F1
#
_cell.length_a   1.000
_cell.length_b   1.000
_cell.length_c   1.000
_cell.angle_alpha   90.00
_cell.angle_beta   90.00
_cell.angle_gamma   90.00
#
_symmetry.space_group_name_H-M   'P 1'
#
loop_
_entity.id
_entity.type
_entity.pdbx_description
1 polymer ?
#
loop_
_entity_poly.entity_id
_entity_poly.type
_entity_poly.pdbx_seq_one_letter_code
_entity_poly.pdbx_strand_id
1 'polypeptide(L)'
;MNINSPVSPGAQYLVYQDLHEVVSVDPTQISLRSIQHKRFVYIPHDTFRVLQINGEVILHQLAPIDKSLASILTNLDTEQSKALQRDMYYLRGIGKKFQGTLPRAQTIEAIKLLAASRGDSKPPGYTTLYNKFRRYKAANYNP
;
A
#
# COMPACT_ATOMS: atom_id res chain seq x y z
N MET A 1 1.71 -7.40 -24.19
CA MET A 1 0.90 -6.85 -23.08
C MET A 1 -0.18 -7.87 -22.75
N ASN A 2 -0.35 -8.25 -21.48
CA ASN A 2 -1.39 -9.19 -21.07
C ASN A 2 -2.75 -8.50 -21.08
N ILE A 3 -3.66 -8.96 -21.96
CA ILE A 3 -5.00 -8.37 -22.20
C ILE A 3 -6.05 -8.96 -21.22
N ASN A 4 -5.65 -9.82 -20.27
CA ASN A 4 -6.57 -10.67 -19.49
C ASN A 4 -6.79 -10.26 -18.03
N SER A 5 -6.37 -9.06 -17.60
CA SER A 5 -6.71 -8.62 -16.24
C SER A 5 -8.17 -8.16 -16.18
N PRO A 6 -8.97 -8.63 -15.22
CA PRO A 6 -10.36 -8.20 -15.08
C PRO A 6 -10.44 -6.69 -14.84
N VAL A 7 -11.38 -6.03 -15.52
CA VAL A 7 -11.67 -4.60 -15.32
C VAL A 7 -12.09 -4.39 -13.87
N SER A 8 -11.48 -3.42 -13.19
CA SER A 8 -11.71 -3.15 -11.77
C SER A 8 -11.91 -1.65 -11.53
N PRO A 9 -12.75 -1.25 -10.55
CA PRO A 9 -12.87 0.14 -10.13
C PRO A 9 -11.50 0.76 -9.78
N GLY A 10 -11.31 2.03 -10.17
CA GLY A 10 -10.05 2.76 -10.04
C GLY A 10 -9.07 2.54 -11.19
N ALA A 11 -9.29 1.55 -12.08
CA ALA A 11 -8.51 1.43 -13.30
C ALA A 11 -8.80 2.60 -14.25
N GLN A 12 -7.80 3.01 -15.02
CA GLN A 12 -7.93 4.10 -15.98
C GLN A 12 -7.72 3.60 -17.41
N TYR A 13 -8.58 4.05 -18.32
CA TYR A 13 -8.56 3.70 -19.73
C TYR A 13 -8.64 4.95 -20.59
N LEU A 14 -7.95 4.95 -21.72
CA LEU A 14 -8.17 5.91 -22.80
C LEU A 14 -9.34 5.41 -23.64
N VAL A 15 -10.43 6.17 -23.67
CA VAL A 15 -11.62 5.93 -24.51
C VAL A 15 -11.63 7.03 -25.57
N TYR A 16 -11.39 6.67 -26.84
CA TYR A 16 -11.24 7.66 -27.93
C TYR A 16 -10.31 8.84 -27.58
N GLN A 17 -9.17 8.53 -26.95
CA GLN A 17 -8.15 9.48 -26.48
C GLN A 17 -8.52 10.33 -25.25
N ASP A 18 -9.74 10.25 -24.72
CA ASP A 18 -10.10 10.87 -23.44
C ASP A 18 -9.88 9.89 -22.27
N LEU A 19 -9.26 10.39 -21.20
CA LEU A 19 -8.88 9.57 -20.05
C LEU A 19 -10.06 9.39 -19.10
N HIS A 20 -10.41 8.14 -18.88
CA HIS A 20 -11.55 7.73 -18.07
C HIS A 20 -11.12 6.81 -16.94
N GLU A 21 -11.70 6.99 -15.76
CA GLU A 21 -11.55 6.10 -14.62
C GLU A 21 -12.79 5.21 -14.49
N VAL A 22 -12.58 3.92 -14.24
CA VAL A 22 -13.66 2.98 -13.92
C VAL A 22 -14.20 3.31 -12.53
N VAL A 23 -15.47 3.69 -12.46
CA VAL A 23 -16.14 4.04 -11.19
C VAL A 23 -16.85 2.82 -10.61
N SER A 24 -17.48 2.00 -11.46
CA SER A 24 -18.14 0.77 -11.03
C SER A 24 -18.10 -0.29 -12.12
N VAL A 25 -18.15 -1.54 -11.69
CA VAL A 25 -18.31 -2.71 -12.57
C VAL A 25 -19.47 -3.50 -12.00
N ASP A 26 -20.58 -3.55 -12.74
CA ASP A 26 -21.75 -4.36 -12.40
C ASP A 26 -21.90 -5.52 -13.41
N PRO A 27 -22.79 -6.50 -13.21
CA PRO A 27 -22.92 -7.64 -14.12
C PRO A 27 -23.31 -7.28 -15.57
N THR A 28 -23.87 -6.09 -15.79
CA THR A 28 -24.41 -5.68 -17.10
C THR A 28 -23.48 -4.74 -17.85
N GLN A 29 -22.76 -3.86 -17.14
CA GLN A 29 -21.96 -2.81 -17.72
C GLN A 29 -20.81 -2.34 -16.82
N ILE A 30 -19.89 -1.61 -17.45
CA ILE A 30 -18.79 -0.90 -16.83
C ILE A 30 -19.12 0.59 -16.87
N SER A 31 -19.13 1.23 -15.72
CA SER A 31 -19.31 2.68 -15.59
C SER A 31 -17.96 3.35 -15.52
N LEU A 32 -17.71 4.27 -16.44
CA LEU A 32 -16.51 5.08 -16.49
C LEU A 32 -16.84 6.56 -16.30
N ARG A 33 -15.88 7.31 -15.78
CA ARG A 33 -15.98 8.77 -15.66
C ARG A 33 -14.74 9.42 -16.27
N SER A 34 -14.96 10.37 -17.17
CA SER A 34 -13.89 11.21 -17.72
C SER A 34 -13.23 12.00 -16.60
N ILE A 35 -11.90 11.90 -16.50
CA ILE A 35 -11.10 12.63 -15.52
C ILE A 35 -11.11 14.13 -15.85
N GLN A 36 -11.10 14.47 -17.14
CA GLN A 36 -11.01 15.84 -17.62
C GLN A 36 -12.36 16.55 -17.61
N HIS A 37 -13.41 15.88 -18.07
CA HIS A 37 -14.71 16.50 -18.33
C HIS A 37 -15.80 16.09 -17.35
N LYS A 38 -15.50 15.21 -16.37
CA LYS A 38 -16.43 14.72 -15.34
C LYS A 38 -17.71 14.06 -15.91
N ARG A 39 -17.74 13.69 -17.19
CA ARG A 39 -18.84 12.99 -17.85
C ARG A 39 -18.80 11.50 -17.54
N PHE A 40 -19.96 10.86 -17.50
CA PHE A 40 -20.07 9.42 -17.32
C PHE A 40 -20.32 8.72 -18.66
N VAL A 41 -19.73 7.55 -18.81
CA VAL A 41 -19.96 6.64 -19.94
C VAL A 41 -20.26 5.27 -19.36
N TYR A 42 -21.26 4.59 -19.92
CA TYR A 42 -21.68 3.26 -19.49
C TYR A 42 -21.53 2.33 -20.68
N ILE A 43 -20.70 1.30 -20.56
CA ILE A 43 -20.36 0.40 -21.67
C ILE A 43 -20.64 -1.04 -21.24
N PRO A 44 -21.50 -1.79 -21.97
CA PRO A 44 -21.69 -3.21 -21.73
C PRO A 44 -20.38 -3.99 -21.85
N HIS A 45 -20.23 -5.07 -21.09
CA HIS A 45 -18.98 -5.86 -21.05
C HIS A 45 -18.51 -6.33 -22.43
N ASP A 46 -19.44 -6.87 -23.24
CA ASP A 46 -19.12 -7.37 -24.58
C ASP A 46 -18.63 -6.24 -25.49
N THR A 47 -19.29 -5.09 -25.44
CA THR A 47 -18.90 -3.89 -26.20
C THR A 47 -17.54 -3.39 -25.73
N PHE A 48 -17.30 -3.30 -24.42
CA PHE A 48 -16.03 -2.87 -23.86
C PHE A 48 -14.87 -3.76 -24.35
N ARG A 49 -15.08 -5.07 -24.36
CA ARG A 49 -14.09 -6.04 -24.86
C ARG A 49 -13.82 -5.86 -26.35
N VAL A 50 -14.86 -5.67 -27.17
CA VAL A 50 -14.70 -5.40 -28.61
C VAL A 50 -13.91 -4.11 -28.83
N LEU A 51 -14.24 -3.03 -28.11
CA LEU A 51 -13.53 -1.76 -28.19
C LEU A 51 -12.06 -1.88 -27.76
N GLN A 52 -11.76 -2.73 -26.77
CA GLN A 52 -10.38 -3.03 -26.38
C GLN A 52 -9.61 -3.76 -27.47
N ILE A 53 -10.23 -4.77 -28.09
CA ILE A 53 -9.63 -5.53 -29.20
C ILE A 53 -9.34 -4.60 -30.38
N ASN A 54 -10.24 -3.66 -30.67
CA ASN A 54 -10.09 -2.68 -31.74
C ASN A 54 -9.10 -1.54 -31.41
N GLY A 55 -8.59 -1.48 -30.18
CA GLY A 55 -7.70 -0.41 -29.73
C GLY A 55 -8.40 0.94 -29.50
N GLU A 56 -9.74 0.96 -29.47
CA GLU A 56 -10.54 2.16 -29.17
C GLU A 56 -10.61 2.42 -27.66
N VAL A 57 -10.43 1.37 -26.86
CA VAL A 57 -10.28 1.42 -25.40
C VAL A 57 -8.94 0.83 -25.02
N ILE A 58 -8.04 1.66 -24.50
CA ILE A 58 -6.67 1.24 -24.14
C ILE A 58 -6.47 1.41 -22.64
N LEU A 59 -6.00 0.37 -21.97
CA LEU A 59 -5.64 0.47 -20.56
C LEU A 59 -4.50 1.49 -20.39
N HIS A 60 -4.77 2.56 -19.65
CA HIS A 60 -3.80 3.59 -19.32
C HIS A 60 -3.08 3.28 -18.01
N GLN A 61 -3.86 2.94 -16.97
CA GLN A 61 -3.35 2.61 -15.65
C GLN A 61 -4.20 1.49 -15.07
N LEU A 62 -3.56 0.46 -14.51
CA LEU A 62 -4.29 -0.51 -13.70
C LEU A 62 -4.95 0.19 -12.53
N ALA A 63 -6.05 -0.40 -12.03
CA ALA A 63 -6.59 0.02 -10.75
C ALA A 63 -5.42 0.07 -9.76
N PRO A 64 -5.35 1.07 -8.89
CA PRO A 64 -4.64 0.91 -7.64
C PRO A 64 -5.38 -0.20 -6.90
N ILE A 65 -5.10 -1.45 -7.28
CA ILE A 65 -5.41 -2.63 -6.50
C ILE A 65 -4.84 -2.27 -5.16
N ASP A 66 -5.77 -2.13 -4.22
CA ASP A 66 -5.56 -2.10 -2.79
C ASP A 66 -4.14 -2.55 -2.51
N LYS A 67 -3.23 -1.59 -2.31
CA LYS A 67 -1.79 -1.85 -2.21
C LYS A 67 -1.64 -2.70 -0.97
N SER A 68 -1.79 -4.01 -1.12
CA SER A 68 -1.69 -4.94 -0.02
C SER A 68 -0.36 -4.61 0.65
N LEU A 69 -0.34 -4.62 1.98
CA LEU A 69 0.89 -4.35 2.72
C LEU A 69 2.05 -5.16 2.12
N ALA A 70 1.79 -6.40 1.70
CA ALA A 70 2.70 -7.26 0.96
C ALA A 70 3.27 -6.61 -0.33
N SER A 71 2.45 -6.00 -1.19
CA SER A 71 2.92 -5.32 -2.41
C SER A 71 3.77 -4.08 -2.12
N ILE A 72 3.44 -3.32 -1.07
CA ILE A 72 4.27 -2.18 -0.63
C ILE A 72 5.62 -2.70 -0.14
N LEU A 73 5.61 -3.73 0.71
CA LEU A 73 6.80 -4.34 1.28
C LEU A 73 7.72 -4.94 0.21
N THR A 74 7.17 -5.54 -0.86
CA THR A 74 7.97 -6.10 -1.96
C THR A 74 8.61 -5.05 -2.86
N ASN A 75 8.08 -3.83 -2.88
CA ASN A 75 8.55 -2.74 -3.72
C ASN A 75 9.41 -1.72 -2.96
N LEU A 76 9.75 -1.98 -1.69
CA LEU A 76 10.69 -1.13 -0.96
C LEU A 76 12.08 -1.22 -1.59
N ASP A 77 12.70 -0.06 -1.79
CA ASP A 77 14.11 -0.04 -2.15
C ASP A 77 14.99 -0.59 -1.02
N THR A 78 16.27 -0.84 -1.30
CA THR A 78 17.21 -1.46 -0.34
C THR A 78 17.34 -0.65 0.95
N GLU A 79 17.26 0.68 0.90
CA GLU A 79 17.43 1.54 2.07
C GLU A 79 16.14 1.60 2.91
N GLN A 80 14.99 1.68 2.24
CA GLN A 80 13.67 1.60 2.88
C GLN A 80 13.46 0.26 3.57
N SER A 81 13.85 -0.84 2.92
CA SER A 81 13.79 -2.19 3.49
C SER A 81 14.67 -2.32 4.74
N LYS A 82 15.92 -1.83 4.70
CA LYS A 82 16.81 -1.80 5.87
C LYS A 82 16.22 -0.97 7.02
N ALA A 83 15.67 0.21 6.71
CA ALA A 83 15.04 1.08 7.71
C ALA A 83 13.84 0.40 8.38
N LEU A 84 12.97 -0.23 7.59
CA LEU A 84 11.83 -0.98 8.10
C LEU A 84 12.27 -2.18 8.97
N GLN A 85 13.22 -2.98 8.50
CA GLN A 85 13.76 -4.11 9.28
C GLN A 85 14.40 -3.66 10.59
N ARG A 86 15.04 -2.48 10.58
CA ARG A 86 15.60 -1.87 11.78
C ARG A 86 14.50 -1.47 12.75
N ASP A 87 13.47 -0.78 12.29
CA ASP A 87 12.33 -0.40 13.13
C ASP A 87 11.59 -1.61 13.70
N MET A 88 11.32 -2.61 12.87
CA MET A 88 10.64 -3.84 13.27
C MET A 88 11.41 -4.63 14.33
N TYR A 89 12.74 -4.60 14.30
CA TYR A 89 13.56 -5.24 15.31
C TYR A 89 13.35 -4.64 16.70
N TYR A 90 13.38 -3.30 16.82
CA TYR A 90 13.13 -2.64 18.09
C TYR A 90 11.68 -2.81 18.55
N LEU A 91 10.71 -2.63 17.64
CA LEU A 91 9.28 -2.76 17.97
C LEU A 91 8.94 -4.17 18.46
N ARG A 92 9.42 -5.22 17.79
CA ARG A 92 9.21 -6.60 18.22
C ARG A 92 9.95 -6.93 19.51
N GLY A 93 11.21 -6.49 19.65
CA GLY A 93 12.01 -6.75 20.86
C GLY A 93 11.38 -6.15 22.12
N ILE A 94 10.92 -4.90 22.03
CA ILE A 94 10.23 -4.21 23.12
C ILE A 94 8.82 -4.77 23.34
N GLY A 95 8.08 -5.08 22.27
CA GLY A 95 6.75 -5.67 22.36
C GLY A 95 6.75 -7.01 23.09
N LYS A 96 7.74 -7.88 22.82
CA LYS A 96 7.94 -9.14 23.56
C LYS A 96 8.21 -8.92 25.05
N LYS A 97 9.01 -7.90 25.38
CA LYS A 97 9.46 -7.67 26.76
C LYS A 97 8.39 -7.06 27.65
N PHE A 98 7.57 -6.15 27.14
CA PHE A 98 6.66 -5.35 27.98
C PHE A 98 5.17 -5.46 27.62
N GLN A 99 4.82 -6.29 26.63
CA GLN A 99 3.43 -6.63 26.24
C GLN A 99 2.49 -5.41 26.08
N GLY A 100 3.04 -4.24 25.73
CA GLY A 100 2.28 -3.02 25.46
C GLY A 100 2.31 -1.94 26.53
N THR A 101 2.89 -2.20 27.70
CA THR A 101 3.30 -1.14 28.63
C THR A 101 4.71 -0.68 28.27
N LEU A 102 5.04 0.61 28.37
CA LEU A 102 6.38 1.13 28.01
C LEU A 102 6.93 1.98 29.17
N PRO A 103 7.37 1.36 30.28
CA PRO A 103 7.95 2.10 31.38
C PRO A 103 9.25 2.79 30.93
N ARG A 104 9.33 4.12 31.08
CA ARG A 104 10.39 4.93 30.45
C ARG A 104 11.82 4.44 30.74
N ALA A 105 12.17 4.29 32.00
CA ALA A 105 13.52 3.86 32.40
C ALA A 105 13.86 2.46 31.87
N GLN A 106 12.95 1.49 32.05
CA GLN A 106 13.16 0.11 31.61
C GLN A 106 13.21 -0.03 30.08
N THR A 107 12.43 0.78 29.38
CA THR A 107 12.41 0.83 27.91
C THR A 107 13.74 1.37 27.38
N ILE A 108 14.31 2.42 28.00
CA ILE A 108 15.62 2.97 27.62
C ILE A 108 16.71 1.91 27.76
N GLU A 109 16.74 1.18 28.87
CA GLU A 109 17.71 0.09 29.06
C GLU A 109 17.50 -1.05 28.06
N ALA A 110 16.25 -1.41 27.77
CA ALA A 110 15.96 -2.40 26.75
C ALA A 110 16.39 -1.97 25.34
N ILE A 111 16.24 -0.68 24.99
CA ILE A 111 16.75 -0.12 23.74
C ILE A 111 18.27 -0.26 23.66
N LYS A 112 19.00 0.07 24.72
CA LYS A 112 20.47 -0.06 24.76
C LYS A 112 20.92 -1.51 24.56
N LEU A 113 20.26 -2.45 25.23
CA LEU A 113 20.56 -3.89 25.07
C LEU A 113 20.32 -4.36 23.63
N LEU A 114 19.18 -3.98 23.05
CA LEU A 114 18.85 -4.31 21.65
C LEU A 114 19.86 -3.68 20.67
N ALA A 115 20.24 -2.42 20.90
CA ALA A 115 21.23 -1.72 20.09
C ALA A 115 22.60 -2.41 20.14
N ALA A 116 23.06 -2.79 21.33
CA ALA A 116 24.31 -3.52 21.53
C ALA A 116 24.30 -4.87 20.80
N SER A 117 23.21 -5.65 20.92
CA SER A 117 23.10 -6.95 20.24
C SER A 117 23.05 -6.87 18.71
N ARG A 118 22.68 -5.70 18.16
CA ARG A 118 22.63 -5.45 16.71
C ARG A 118 23.85 -4.68 16.19
N GLY A 119 24.71 -4.16 17.08
CA GLY A 119 25.78 -3.22 16.71
C GLY A 119 25.26 -1.89 16.16
N ASP A 120 24.05 -1.46 16.54
CA ASP A 120 23.46 -0.20 16.08
C ASP A 120 24.03 0.98 16.89
N SER A 121 24.86 1.80 16.26
CA SER A 121 25.49 2.97 16.87
C SER A 121 24.54 4.15 17.10
N LYS A 122 23.35 4.15 16.49
CA LYS A 122 22.39 5.26 16.55
C LYS A 122 20.97 4.77 16.84
N PRO A 123 20.70 4.10 17.98
CA PRO A 123 19.39 3.56 18.29
C PRO A 123 18.30 4.64 18.37
N PRO A 124 17.02 4.26 18.19
CA PRO A 124 15.93 5.21 18.34
C PRO A 124 15.82 5.72 19.78
N GLY A 125 15.55 7.02 19.95
CA GLY A 125 15.22 7.59 21.25
C GLY A 125 13.89 7.06 21.78
N TYR A 126 13.70 7.12 23.11
CA TYR A 126 12.49 6.63 23.78
C TYR A 126 11.20 7.18 23.16
N THR A 127 11.09 8.50 22.99
CA THR A 127 9.87 9.14 22.46
C THR A 127 9.58 8.70 21.03
N THR A 128 10.61 8.57 20.20
CA THR A 128 10.50 8.08 18.82
C THR A 128 9.94 6.66 18.82
N LEU A 129 10.50 5.78 19.64
CA LEU A 129 10.06 4.40 19.72
C LEU A 129 8.66 4.28 20.30
N TYR A 130 8.32 5.06 21.34
CA TYR A 130 6.99 5.10 21.93
C TYR A 130 5.93 5.48 20.88
N ASN A 131 6.18 6.52 20.09
CA ASN A 131 5.27 6.95 19.04
C ASN A 131 5.10 5.90 17.94
N LYS A 132 6.19 5.25 17.53
CA LYS A 132 6.15 4.13 16.57
C LYS A 132 5.38 2.94 17.14
N PHE A 133 5.63 2.57 18.38
CA PHE A 133 4.98 1.46 19.05
C PHE A 133 3.47 1.68 19.25
N ARG A 134 3.06 2.92 19.54
CA ARG A 134 1.64 3.30 19.59
C ARG A 134 0.95 3.07 18.25
N ARG A 135 1.57 3.48 17.13
CA ARG A 135 1.05 3.25 15.77
C ARG A 135 1.03 1.76 15.43
N TYR A 136 2.11 1.06 15.76
CA TYR A 136 2.24 -0.38 15.58
C TYR A 136 1.13 -1.15 16.29
N LYS A 137 0.83 -0.80 17.54
CA LYS A 137 -0.28 -1.37 18.31
C LYS A 137 -1.65 -1.06 17.68
N ALA A 138 -1.88 0.19 17.25
CA ALA A 138 -3.11 0.59 16.58
C ALA A 138 -3.32 -0.15 15.24
N ALA A 139 -2.24 -0.54 14.57
CA ALA A 139 -2.26 -1.37 13.37
C ALA A 139 -2.32 -2.89 13.66
N ASN A 140 -2.70 -3.31 14.87
CA ASN A 140 -2.71 -4.72 15.30
C ASN A 140 -1.36 -5.43 15.13
N TYR A 141 -0.26 -4.72 15.45
CA TYR A 141 1.10 -5.23 15.33
C TYR A 141 1.53 -5.54 13.89
N ASN A 142 0.92 -4.87 12.91
CA ASN A 142 1.34 -4.87 11.52
C ASN A 142 2.37 -3.75 11.24
N PRO A 143 3.41 -4.03 10.44
CA PRO A 143 4.44 -3.06 10.05
C PRO A 143 3.88 -1.81 9.36
#